data_AF-A0A4V2RHY0-F1
#
_entry.id   AF-A0A4V2RHY0-F1
#
_cell.length_a   1.000
_cell.length_b   1.000
_cell.length_c   1.000
_cell.angle_alpha   90.00
_cell.angle_beta   90.00
_cell.angle_gamma   90.00
#
_symmetry.space_group_name_H-M   'P 1'
#
loop_
_entity.id
_entity.type
_entity.pdbx_description
1 polymer ?
#
loop_
_entity_poly.entity_id
_entity_poly.type
_entity_poly.pdbx_seq_one_letter_code
_entity_poly.pdbx_strand_id
1 'polypeptide(L)'
;MNRDQVTILGLTAVWTLVVAAIGVAVLWRFRRRSLRTTMIVASLVPMLAALAAVTQSVRAMFISAHDSLVVLWTLAFSGLLGLAISVLLGQWITTSSRDVGRRLRHLGTSYEPVAGGTSGNVPAELAAITDELEMTRKRLAASHDRERALEASRRELVAFMSHDLRTPLAGLRAVSEGLEDGVIDDVPGALRQMRTTVDRMTGLVDDLFELSRLSAAPPPRRRTAVSLRELAEDVAGETCEHARSEGVSLKVSTPSDDDRLAVHGDADELTRAVTNLVGNAIRHTEPGGTVKLTVDRDTDGRVRLAVTDGCGGIPDDDLERVFDIGWRGDEQRTPTSGSSSNSSGGGLGLAIARGVVESHEGTIGVTNIDGGCAFEIDLPPVPTGSSS
;
A
#
# COMPACT_ATOMS: atom_id res chain seq x y z
N MET A 1 82.11 -3.44 2.55
CA MET A 1 81.20 -3.95 1.50
C MET A 1 81.97 -3.97 0.20
N ASN A 2 82.25 -5.16 -0.36
CA ASN A 2 83.02 -5.26 -1.60
C ASN A 2 82.19 -4.70 -2.77
N ARG A 3 82.83 -4.13 -3.80
CA ARG A 3 82.15 -3.61 -5.01
C ARG A 3 81.18 -4.63 -5.61
N ASP A 4 81.52 -5.92 -5.51
CA ASP A 4 80.70 -7.02 -5.99
C ASP A 4 79.42 -7.24 -5.18
N GLN A 5 79.42 -6.96 -3.87
CA GLN A 5 78.21 -7.06 -3.05
C GLN A 5 77.19 -5.97 -3.40
N VAL A 6 77.68 -4.77 -3.74
CA VAL A 6 76.82 -3.63 -4.13
C VAL A 6 76.20 -3.85 -5.51
N THR A 7 76.96 -4.41 -6.47
CA THR A 7 76.43 -4.73 -7.80
C THR A 7 75.40 -5.85 -7.75
N ILE A 8 75.60 -6.87 -6.92
CA ILE A 8 74.63 -7.96 -6.71
C ILE A 8 73.34 -7.42 -6.10
N LEU A 9 73.43 -6.60 -5.04
CA LEU A 9 72.25 -6.01 -4.41
C LEU A 9 71.48 -5.11 -5.38
N GLY A 10 72.19 -4.32 -6.19
CA GLY A 10 71.58 -3.49 -7.23
C GLY A 10 70.84 -4.31 -8.29
N LEU A 11 71.43 -5.41 -8.75
CA LEU A 11 70.83 -6.23 -9.80
C LEU A 11 69.59 -7.00 -9.30
N THR A 12 69.62 -7.49 -8.06
CA THR A 12 68.46 -8.15 -7.43
C THR A 12 67.30 -7.16 -7.21
N ALA A 13 67.59 -5.94 -6.76
CA ALA A 13 66.59 -4.88 -6.61
C ALA A 13 65.93 -4.54 -7.95
N VAL A 14 66.70 -4.38 -9.03
CA VAL A 14 66.16 -4.10 -10.38
C VAL A 14 65.23 -5.23 -10.84
N TRP A 15 65.63 -6.50 -10.69
CA TRP A 15 64.78 -7.63 -11.08
C TRP A 15 63.48 -7.73 -10.27
N THR A 16 63.54 -7.52 -8.95
CA THR A 16 62.32 -7.53 -8.12
C THR A 16 61.33 -6.44 -8.53
N LEU A 17 61.84 -5.24 -8.85
CA LEU A 17 61.03 -4.09 -9.26
C LEU A 17 60.39 -4.33 -10.63
N VAL A 18 61.12 -4.94 -11.57
CA VAL A 18 60.59 -5.33 -12.90
C VAL A 18 59.48 -6.35 -12.76
N VAL A 19 59.65 -7.41 -11.95
CA VAL A 19 58.61 -8.43 -11.78
C VAL A 19 57.39 -7.86 -11.05
N ALA A 20 57.59 -6.99 -10.05
CA ALA A 20 56.50 -6.30 -9.37
C ALA A 20 55.71 -5.39 -10.33
N ALA A 21 56.39 -4.62 -11.18
CA ALA A 21 55.74 -3.75 -12.17
C ALA A 21 54.94 -4.55 -13.22
N ILE A 22 55.49 -5.66 -13.73
CA ILE A 22 54.77 -6.58 -14.62
C ILE A 22 53.55 -7.14 -13.89
N GLY A 23 53.72 -7.54 -12.64
CA GLY A 23 52.65 -8.03 -11.78
C GLY A 23 51.46 -7.07 -11.63
N VAL A 24 51.76 -5.82 -11.31
CA VAL A 24 50.77 -4.75 -11.20
C VAL A 24 50.09 -4.50 -12.55
N ALA A 25 50.84 -4.51 -13.66
CA ALA A 25 50.26 -4.34 -15.00
C ALA A 25 49.30 -5.49 -15.38
N VAL A 26 49.65 -6.74 -15.05
CA VAL A 26 48.77 -7.90 -15.27
C VAL A 26 47.53 -7.79 -14.37
N LEU A 27 47.68 -7.45 -13.09
CA LEU A 27 46.53 -7.22 -12.19
C LEU A 27 45.60 -6.12 -12.71
N TRP A 28 46.17 -5.02 -13.20
CA TRP A 28 45.40 -3.91 -13.75
C TRP A 28 44.68 -4.29 -15.05
N ARG A 29 45.30 -5.13 -15.88
CA ARG A 29 44.70 -5.68 -17.12
C ARG A 29 43.56 -6.65 -16.84
N PHE A 30 43.68 -7.45 -15.77
CA PHE A 30 42.69 -8.46 -15.38
C PHE A 30 41.67 -7.97 -14.34
N ARG A 31 41.76 -6.72 -13.85
CA ARG A 31 40.83 -6.10 -12.89
C ARG A 31 39.35 -6.22 -13.26
N ARG A 32 39.02 -6.27 -14.56
CA ARG A 32 37.62 -6.41 -15.06
C ARG A 32 37.21 -7.85 -15.39
N ARG A 33 38.08 -8.84 -15.18
CA ARG A 33 37.79 -10.28 -15.35
C ARG A 33 37.35 -10.88 -14.00
N SER A 34 37.06 -12.19 -13.98
CA SER A 34 36.59 -12.91 -12.78
C SER A 34 37.51 -12.71 -11.58
N LEU A 35 36.95 -12.45 -10.39
CA LEU A 35 37.70 -12.29 -9.13
C LEU A 35 38.68 -13.43 -8.85
N ARG A 36 38.36 -14.66 -9.28
CA ARG A 36 39.27 -15.82 -9.22
C ARG A 36 40.57 -15.57 -9.99
N THR A 37 40.49 -15.03 -11.20
CA THR A 37 41.67 -14.78 -12.03
C THR A 37 42.57 -13.71 -11.43
N THR A 38 41.98 -12.66 -10.86
CA THR A 38 42.73 -11.58 -10.21
C THR A 38 43.44 -12.07 -8.94
N MET A 39 42.81 -12.90 -8.12
CA MET A 39 43.45 -13.47 -6.93
C MET A 39 44.59 -14.44 -7.27
N ILE A 40 44.40 -15.33 -8.26
CA ILE A 40 45.46 -16.25 -8.70
C ILE A 40 46.66 -15.47 -9.22
N VAL A 41 46.43 -14.45 -10.05
CA VAL A 41 47.50 -13.59 -10.56
C VAL A 41 48.18 -12.81 -9.42
N ALA A 42 47.41 -12.30 -8.45
CA ALA A 42 47.94 -11.52 -7.33
C ALA A 42 48.88 -12.33 -6.45
N SER A 43 48.62 -13.63 -6.30
CA SER A 43 49.45 -14.53 -5.48
C SER A 43 50.62 -15.14 -6.26
N LEU A 44 50.46 -15.38 -7.57
CA LEU A 44 51.50 -15.98 -8.41
C LEU A 44 52.66 -14.99 -8.70
N VAL A 45 52.34 -13.72 -8.87
CA VAL A 45 53.32 -12.68 -9.21
C VAL A 45 54.42 -12.53 -8.14
N PRO A 46 54.11 -12.32 -6.84
CA PRO A 46 55.15 -12.20 -5.81
C PRO A 46 55.98 -13.47 -5.66
N MET A 47 55.36 -14.64 -5.83
CA MET A 47 56.05 -15.93 -5.78
C MET A 47 57.10 -16.06 -6.87
N LEU A 48 56.76 -15.71 -8.12
CA LEU A 48 57.71 -15.73 -9.24
C LEU A 48 58.82 -14.69 -9.07
N ALA A 49 58.49 -13.50 -8.51
CA ALA A 49 59.47 -12.46 -8.20
C ALA A 49 60.51 -12.95 -7.18
N ALA A 50 60.06 -13.59 -6.10
CA ALA A 50 60.93 -14.13 -5.07
C ALA A 50 61.83 -15.26 -5.62
N LEU A 51 61.28 -16.16 -6.44
CA LEU A 51 62.05 -17.24 -7.06
C LEU A 51 63.15 -16.70 -7.99
N ALA A 52 62.83 -15.70 -8.82
CA ALA A 52 63.79 -15.04 -9.70
C ALA A 52 64.90 -14.31 -8.90
N ALA A 53 64.52 -13.59 -7.83
CA ALA A 53 65.49 -12.90 -6.98
C ALA A 53 66.46 -13.87 -6.31
N VAL A 54 65.97 -14.99 -5.78
CA VAL A 54 66.81 -15.97 -5.08
C VAL A 54 67.71 -16.74 -6.05
N THR A 55 67.19 -17.18 -7.20
CA THR A 55 68.01 -17.83 -8.22
C THR A 55 69.14 -16.92 -8.72
N GLN A 56 68.87 -15.62 -8.84
CA GLN A 56 69.90 -14.63 -9.21
C GLN A 56 70.94 -14.44 -8.09
N SER A 57 70.52 -14.33 -6.84
CA SER A 57 71.43 -14.24 -5.68
C SER A 57 72.32 -15.48 -5.55
N VAL A 58 71.77 -16.67 -5.77
CA VAL A 58 72.52 -17.95 -5.72
C VAL A 58 73.53 -18.05 -6.86
N ARG A 59 73.20 -17.60 -8.08
CA ARG A 59 74.16 -17.56 -9.19
C ARG A 59 75.32 -16.58 -8.94
N ALA A 60 75.05 -15.50 -8.22
CA ALA A 60 76.03 -14.45 -7.97
C ALA A 60 76.98 -14.76 -6.80
N MET A 61 76.56 -15.61 -5.86
CA MET A 61 77.35 -16.00 -4.69
C MET A 61 77.71 -17.48 -4.85
N PHE A 62 78.94 -17.80 -5.24
CA PHE A 62 79.49 -19.16 -5.47
C PHE A 62 79.25 -20.11 -4.27
N ILE A 63 78.04 -20.64 -4.15
CA ILE A 63 77.60 -21.55 -3.09
C ILE A 63 77.65 -22.98 -3.63
N SER A 64 77.99 -23.93 -2.75
CA SER A 64 77.99 -25.38 -3.03
C SER A 64 76.70 -25.83 -3.71
N ALA A 65 76.80 -26.76 -4.68
CA ALA A 65 75.65 -27.29 -5.42
C ALA A 65 74.55 -27.87 -4.52
N HIS A 66 74.88 -28.27 -3.29
CA HIS A 66 73.92 -28.81 -2.33
C HIS A 66 73.01 -27.74 -1.71
N ASP A 67 73.58 -26.61 -1.25
CA ASP A 67 72.81 -25.54 -0.59
C ASP A 67 71.86 -24.83 -1.56
N SER A 68 72.26 -24.71 -2.83
CA SER A 68 71.40 -24.15 -3.88
C SER A 68 70.13 -25.00 -4.13
N LEU A 69 70.25 -26.34 -4.06
CA LEU A 69 69.10 -27.24 -4.21
C LEU A 69 68.14 -27.13 -3.02
N VAL A 70 68.65 -27.05 -1.79
CA VAL A 70 67.81 -26.91 -0.58
C VAL A 70 67.01 -25.61 -0.62
N VAL A 71 67.64 -24.50 -0.99
CA VAL A 71 66.98 -23.19 -1.12
C VAL A 71 65.91 -23.23 -2.21
N LEU A 72 66.21 -23.81 -3.38
CA LEU A 72 65.26 -23.94 -4.49
C LEU A 72 64.02 -24.74 -4.10
N TRP A 73 64.19 -25.89 -3.43
CA TRP A 73 63.09 -26.73 -2.97
C TRP A 73 62.23 -26.03 -1.92
N THR A 74 62.85 -25.29 -1.00
CA THR A 74 62.13 -24.54 0.06
C THR A 74 61.25 -23.43 -0.52
N LEU A 75 61.73 -22.73 -1.55
CA LEU A 75 60.96 -21.72 -2.28
C LEU A 75 59.84 -22.33 -3.12
N ALA A 76 60.12 -23.43 -3.81
CA ALA A 76 59.12 -24.13 -4.61
C ALA A 76 57.95 -24.60 -3.72
N PHE A 77 58.25 -25.17 -2.56
CA PHE A 77 57.23 -25.63 -1.61
C PHE A 77 56.43 -24.47 -1.01
N SER A 78 57.10 -23.41 -0.55
CA SER A 78 56.44 -22.22 0.03
C SER A 78 55.53 -21.53 -0.99
N GLY A 79 55.97 -21.47 -2.25
CA GLY A 79 55.19 -20.90 -3.35
C GLY A 79 53.96 -21.74 -3.71
N LEU A 80 54.11 -23.08 -3.82
CA LEU A 80 52.99 -23.98 -4.05
C LEU A 80 51.94 -23.88 -2.94
N LEU A 81 52.38 -23.79 -1.67
CA LEU A 81 51.49 -23.62 -0.53
C LEU A 81 50.72 -22.29 -0.60
N GLY A 82 51.40 -21.18 -0.91
CA GLY A 82 50.77 -19.88 -1.09
C GLY A 82 49.74 -19.87 -2.22
N LEU A 83 50.04 -20.54 -3.34
CA LEU A 83 49.12 -20.68 -4.46
C LEU A 83 47.89 -21.52 -4.08
N ALA A 84 48.09 -22.63 -3.36
CA ALA A 84 46.99 -23.47 -2.88
C ALA A 84 46.06 -22.69 -1.93
N ILE A 85 46.61 -21.97 -0.96
CA ILE A 85 45.83 -21.12 -0.03
C ILE A 85 45.06 -20.04 -0.81
N SER A 86 45.69 -19.39 -1.79
CA SER A 86 45.03 -18.37 -2.60
C SER A 86 43.88 -18.93 -3.46
N VAL A 87 44.04 -20.13 -4.02
CA VAL A 87 42.97 -20.81 -4.78
C VAL A 87 41.82 -21.16 -3.85
N LEU A 88 42.08 -21.68 -2.65
CA LEU A 88 41.06 -22.01 -1.65
C LEU A 88 40.29 -20.77 -1.19
N LEU A 89 40.99 -19.67 -0.86
CA LEU A 89 40.37 -18.40 -0.48
C LEU A 89 39.52 -17.82 -1.62
N GLY A 90 40.04 -17.88 -2.86
CA GLY A 90 39.33 -17.44 -4.04
C GLY A 90 38.10 -18.31 -4.35
N GLN A 91 38.17 -19.61 -4.10
CA GLN A 91 37.02 -20.51 -4.21
C GLN A 91 35.95 -20.16 -3.17
N TRP A 92 36.33 -20.00 -1.89
CA TRP A 92 35.44 -19.66 -0.79
C TRP A 92 34.70 -18.33 -0.99
N ILE A 93 35.42 -17.27 -1.40
CA ILE A 93 34.82 -15.96 -1.68
C ILE A 93 33.87 -16.03 -2.88
N THR A 94 34.27 -16.71 -3.96
CA THR A 94 33.43 -16.79 -5.18
C THR A 94 32.21 -17.69 -5.05
N THR A 95 32.21 -18.69 -4.17
CA THR A 95 31.00 -19.45 -3.86
C THR A 95 30.01 -18.58 -3.09
N SER A 96 30.47 -17.82 -2.10
CA SER A 96 29.62 -16.91 -1.32
C SER A 96 29.00 -15.79 -2.17
N SER A 97 29.74 -15.24 -3.14
CA SER A 97 29.18 -14.21 -4.05
C SER A 97 28.16 -14.74 -5.05
N ARG A 98 28.24 -16.03 -5.45
CA ARG A 98 27.32 -16.60 -6.44
C ARG A 98 25.90 -16.79 -5.90
N ASP A 99 25.75 -17.01 -4.60
CA ASP A 99 24.42 -17.14 -3.98
C ASP A 99 23.67 -15.80 -3.97
N VAL A 100 24.37 -14.69 -3.76
CA VAL A 100 23.79 -13.34 -3.86
C VAL A 100 23.31 -13.04 -5.30
N GLY A 101 24.12 -13.40 -6.31
CA GLY A 101 23.78 -13.21 -7.72
C GLY A 101 22.64 -14.11 -8.25
N ARG A 102 22.34 -15.23 -7.58
CA ARG A 102 21.11 -16.02 -7.87
C ARG A 102 19.89 -15.39 -7.22
N ARG A 103 20.01 -14.90 -5.98
CA ARG A 103 18.94 -14.19 -5.25
C ARG A 103 18.51 -12.90 -5.96
N LEU A 104 19.47 -12.15 -6.51
CA LEU A 104 19.21 -10.95 -7.34
C LEU A 104 18.41 -11.25 -8.62
N ARG A 105 18.54 -12.44 -9.22
CA ARG A 105 17.81 -12.82 -10.43
C ARG A 105 16.34 -13.17 -10.18
N HIS A 106 15.99 -13.57 -8.95
CA HIS A 106 14.60 -13.78 -8.54
C HIS A 106 13.89 -12.47 -8.16
N LEU A 107 14.61 -11.35 -8.00
CA LEU A 107 13.99 -10.02 -7.76
C LEU A 107 13.15 -9.52 -8.93
N GLY A 108 13.46 -9.94 -10.16
CA GLY A 108 12.73 -9.48 -11.35
C GLY A 108 11.45 -10.24 -11.65
N THR A 109 11.15 -11.33 -10.95
CA THR A 109 10.11 -12.29 -11.37
C THR A 109 9.07 -12.64 -10.31
N SER A 110 9.31 -12.41 -9.01
CA SER A 110 8.36 -12.82 -7.97
C SER A 110 8.47 -11.98 -6.69
N TYR A 111 7.32 -11.64 -6.10
CA TYR A 111 7.18 -10.98 -4.78
C TYR A 111 7.11 -11.97 -3.59
N GLU A 112 6.96 -13.28 -3.85
CA GLU A 112 6.84 -14.31 -2.81
C GLU A 112 8.11 -14.53 -1.97
N PRO A 113 8.02 -14.66 -0.65
CA PRO A 113 9.18 -14.92 0.19
C PRO A 113 9.89 -16.20 -0.28
N VAL A 114 11.20 -16.11 -0.51
CA VAL A 114 11.99 -17.31 -0.82
C VAL A 114 12.07 -18.13 0.46
N ALA A 115 11.26 -19.19 0.55
CA ALA A 115 11.31 -20.17 1.62
C ALA A 115 12.68 -20.88 1.57
N GLY A 116 13.62 -20.41 2.38
CA GLY A 116 15.00 -20.89 2.32
C GLY A 116 15.93 -20.13 3.26
N GLY A 117 15.71 -20.33 4.57
CA GLY A 117 16.65 -20.20 5.68
C GLY A 117 17.85 -19.25 5.57
N THR A 118 17.90 -18.32 6.51
CA THR A 118 19.00 -17.43 6.91
C THR A 118 20.29 -18.15 7.40
N SER A 119 20.53 -19.39 7.00
CA SER A 119 21.49 -20.29 7.68
C SER A 119 22.80 -20.54 6.91
N GLY A 120 23.21 -19.63 6.03
CA GLY A 120 24.57 -19.64 5.47
C GLY A 120 25.44 -18.63 6.19
N ASN A 121 26.67 -18.98 6.56
CA ASN A 121 27.68 -18.05 7.09
C ASN A 121 27.97 -16.93 6.07
N VAL A 122 27.13 -15.90 6.07
CA VAL A 122 27.25 -14.71 5.25
C VAL A 122 28.02 -13.67 6.07
N PRO A 123 29.06 -13.00 5.52
CA PRO A 123 29.75 -11.91 6.20
C PRO A 123 28.77 -10.84 6.69
N ALA A 124 29.00 -10.23 7.86
CA ALA A 124 28.07 -9.29 8.49
C ALA A 124 27.65 -8.11 7.57
N GLU A 125 28.56 -7.61 6.75
CA GLU A 125 28.28 -6.55 5.76
C GLU A 125 27.25 -7.00 4.69
N LEU A 126 27.26 -8.28 4.35
CA LEU A 126 26.36 -8.86 3.36
C LEU A 126 25.02 -9.26 3.97
N ALA A 127 24.97 -9.50 5.29
CA ALA A 127 23.72 -9.68 6.04
C ALA A 127 22.92 -8.35 6.15
N ALA A 128 23.60 -7.22 6.36
CA ALA A 128 22.95 -5.91 6.39
C ALA A 128 22.27 -5.56 5.06
N ILE A 129 22.92 -5.87 3.93
CA ILE A 129 22.36 -5.67 2.58
C ILE A 129 21.15 -6.59 2.35
N THR A 130 21.16 -7.83 2.86
CA THR A 130 20.01 -8.72 2.71
C THR A 130 18.79 -8.22 3.49
N ASP A 131 18.99 -7.66 4.69
CA ASP A 131 17.91 -7.12 5.51
C ASP A 131 17.30 -5.85 4.86
N GLU A 132 18.14 -4.97 4.32
CA GLU A 132 17.69 -3.77 3.58
C GLU A 132 16.89 -4.14 2.32
N LEU A 133 17.33 -5.18 1.60
CA LEU A 133 16.61 -5.71 0.44
C LEU A 133 15.27 -6.33 0.84
N GLU A 134 15.19 -7.04 1.97
CA GLU A 134 13.94 -7.60 2.46
C GLU A 134 12.94 -6.51 2.86
N MET A 135 13.39 -5.45 3.54
CA MET A 135 12.55 -4.28 3.84
C MET A 135 12.03 -3.61 2.56
N THR A 136 12.90 -3.44 1.56
CA THR A 136 12.51 -2.85 0.27
C THR A 136 11.49 -3.74 -0.46
N ARG A 137 11.66 -5.07 -0.41
CA ARG A 137 10.70 -6.04 -0.95
C ARG A 137 9.34 -5.91 -0.28
N LYS A 138 9.29 -5.85 1.05
CA LYS A 138 8.03 -5.70 1.80
C LYS A 138 7.30 -4.40 1.42
N ARG A 139 8.04 -3.30 1.28
CA ARG A 139 7.49 -2.02 0.84
C ARG A 139 6.95 -2.09 -0.59
N LEU A 140 7.68 -2.70 -1.52
CA LEU A 140 7.25 -2.81 -2.90
C LEU A 140 6.03 -3.73 -3.06
N ALA A 141 6.00 -4.86 -2.34
CA ALA A 141 4.83 -5.75 -2.31
C ALA A 141 3.59 -5.01 -1.78
N ALA A 142 3.71 -4.31 -0.65
CA ALA A 142 2.62 -3.52 -0.08
C ALA A 142 2.15 -2.39 -1.03
N SER A 143 3.07 -1.74 -1.75
CA SER A 143 2.72 -0.75 -2.76
C SER A 143 1.95 -1.36 -3.93
N HIS A 144 2.38 -2.53 -4.40
CA HIS A 144 1.77 -3.22 -5.52
C HIS A 144 0.37 -3.75 -5.18
N ASP A 145 0.17 -4.25 -3.95
CA ASP A 145 -1.14 -4.70 -3.49
C ASP A 145 -2.11 -3.52 -3.32
N ARG A 146 -1.64 -2.36 -2.84
CA ARG A 146 -2.43 -1.12 -2.82
C ARG A 146 -2.83 -0.68 -4.22
N GLU A 147 -1.89 -0.68 -5.17
CA GLU A 147 -2.17 -0.31 -6.56
C GLU A 147 -3.22 -1.23 -7.18
N ARG A 148 -3.10 -2.55 -6.98
CA ARG A 148 -4.11 -3.52 -7.42
C ARG A 148 -5.48 -3.28 -6.80
N ALA A 149 -5.54 -2.98 -5.50
CA ALA A 149 -6.80 -2.69 -4.82
C ALA A 149 -7.46 -1.42 -5.39
N LEU A 150 -6.68 -0.36 -5.64
CA LEU A 150 -7.15 0.87 -6.27
C LEU A 150 -7.64 0.63 -7.71
N GLU A 151 -6.90 -0.16 -8.50
CA GLU A 151 -7.34 -0.53 -9.85
C GLU A 151 -8.63 -1.35 -9.84
N ALA A 152 -8.76 -2.30 -8.91
CA ALA A 152 -9.97 -3.12 -8.77
C ALA A 152 -11.19 -2.26 -8.42
N SER A 153 -11.07 -1.41 -7.40
CA SER A 153 -12.12 -0.47 -6.99
C SER A 153 -12.49 0.51 -8.12
N ARG A 154 -11.51 1.01 -8.88
CA ARG A 154 -11.77 1.86 -10.06
C ARG A 154 -12.55 1.11 -11.14
N ARG A 155 -12.20 -0.15 -11.44
CA ARG A 155 -12.92 -0.95 -12.44
C ARG A 155 -14.36 -1.23 -12.01
N GLU A 156 -14.55 -1.56 -10.73
CA GLU A 156 -15.86 -1.78 -10.12
C GLU A 156 -16.73 -0.53 -10.20
N LEU A 157 -16.19 0.64 -9.84
CA LEU A 157 -16.87 1.91 -9.95
C LEU A 157 -17.32 2.21 -11.39
N VAL A 158 -16.44 2.05 -12.38
CA VAL A 158 -16.78 2.30 -13.80
C VAL A 158 -17.87 1.34 -14.30
N ALA A 159 -17.79 0.07 -13.92
CA ALA A 159 -18.79 -0.93 -14.28
C ALA A 159 -20.15 -0.58 -13.66
N PHE A 160 -20.15 -0.26 -12.36
CA PHE A 160 -21.33 0.14 -11.61
C PHE A 160 -22.00 1.38 -12.22
N MET A 161 -21.24 2.45 -12.46
CA MET A 161 -21.75 3.67 -13.10
C MET A 161 -22.41 3.39 -14.45
N SER A 162 -21.76 2.57 -15.28
CA SER A 162 -22.25 2.25 -16.62
C SER A 162 -23.59 1.51 -16.56
N HIS A 163 -23.78 0.67 -15.54
CA HIS A 163 -25.02 -0.06 -15.33
C HIS A 163 -26.13 0.85 -14.76
N ASP A 164 -25.83 1.57 -13.68
CA ASP A 164 -26.84 2.37 -12.95
C ASP A 164 -27.28 3.64 -13.69
N LEU A 165 -26.47 4.15 -14.63
CA LEU A 165 -26.88 5.24 -15.55
C LEU A 165 -27.68 4.73 -16.76
N ARG A 166 -27.46 3.49 -17.22
CA ARG A 166 -28.15 2.95 -18.41
C ARG A 166 -29.64 2.76 -18.15
N THR A 167 -30.01 2.30 -16.96
CA THR A 167 -31.41 2.08 -16.56
C THR A 167 -32.28 3.35 -16.60
N PRO A 168 -31.92 4.46 -15.93
CA PRO A 168 -32.70 5.70 -16.01
C PRO A 168 -32.70 6.31 -17.40
N LEU A 169 -31.61 6.18 -18.18
CA LEU A 169 -31.59 6.62 -19.58
C LEU A 169 -32.56 5.83 -20.46
N ALA A 170 -32.64 4.51 -20.28
CA ALA A 170 -33.61 3.68 -20.99
C ALA A 170 -35.05 4.06 -20.60
N GLY A 171 -35.29 4.35 -19.32
CA GLY A 171 -36.58 4.84 -18.82
C GLY A 171 -36.98 6.20 -19.44
N LEU A 172 -36.06 7.18 -19.42
CA LEU A 172 -36.28 8.48 -20.06
C LEU A 172 -36.59 8.34 -21.55
N ARG A 173 -35.86 7.47 -22.24
CA ARG A 173 -36.09 7.16 -23.65
C ARG A 173 -37.48 6.58 -23.88
N ALA A 174 -37.89 5.59 -23.09
CA ALA A 174 -39.21 4.96 -23.21
C ALA A 174 -40.36 5.95 -22.96
N VAL A 175 -40.24 6.83 -21.96
CA VAL A 175 -41.25 7.87 -21.70
C VAL A 175 -41.27 8.90 -22.84
N SER A 176 -40.11 9.26 -23.40
CA SER A 176 -40.02 10.18 -24.54
C SER A 176 -40.64 9.59 -25.81
N GLU A 177 -40.31 8.34 -26.15
CA GLU A 177 -40.87 7.62 -27.31
C GLU A 177 -42.39 7.44 -27.13
N GLY A 178 -42.85 7.10 -25.92
CA GLY A 178 -44.29 6.97 -25.62
C GLY A 178 -45.08 8.28 -25.73
N LEU A 179 -44.44 9.42 -25.46
CA LEU A 179 -45.03 10.75 -25.70
C LEU A 179 -45.04 11.12 -27.20
N GLU A 180 -43.98 10.80 -27.94
CA GLU A 180 -43.92 11.03 -29.40
C GLU A 180 -44.94 10.18 -30.16
N ASP A 181 -45.09 8.91 -29.79
CA ASP A 181 -46.01 7.96 -30.44
C ASP A 181 -47.48 8.15 -30.00
N GLY A 182 -47.74 9.06 -29.05
CA GLY A 182 -49.09 9.32 -28.50
C GLY A 182 -49.66 8.17 -27.68
N VAL A 183 -48.80 7.29 -27.15
CA VAL A 183 -49.19 6.16 -26.29
C VAL A 183 -49.43 6.62 -24.85
N ILE A 184 -48.80 7.72 -24.42
CA ILE A 184 -48.94 8.30 -23.09
C ILE A 184 -49.85 9.53 -23.14
N ASP A 185 -51.03 9.42 -22.54
CA ASP A 185 -52.03 10.50 -22.48
C ASP A 185 -51.77 11.53 -21.35
N ASP A 186 -51.17 11.09 -20.22
CA ASP A 186 -50.85 11.97 -19.08
C ASP A 186 -49.50 12.67 -19.27
N VAL A 187 -49.49 13.69 -20.13
CA VAL A 187 -48.29 14.52 -20.38
C VAL A 187 -47.73 15.13 -19.08
N PRO A 188 -48.54 15.74 -18.18
CA PRO A 188 -48.02 16.26 -16.92
C PRO A 188 -47.37 15.19 -16.03
N GLY A 189 -47.92 13.97 -15.97
CA GLY A 189 -47.33 12.84 -15.24
C GLY A 189 -46.01 12.39 -15.83
N ALA A 190 -45.95 12.24 -17.16
CA ALA A 190 -44.73 11.88 -17.87
C ALA A 190 -43.60 12.89 -17.65
N LEU A 191 -43.90 14.20 -17.70
CA LEU A 191 -42.93 15.25 -17.42
C LEU A 191 -42.45 15.23 -15.96
N ARG A 192 -43.32 14.96 -14.99
CA ARG A 192 -42.92 14.77 -13.59
C ARG A 192 -41.99 13.57 -13.45
N GLN A 193 -42.31 12.45 -14.08
CA GLN A 193 -41.48 11.25 -14.06
C GLN A 193 -40.10 11.48 -14.70
N MET A 194 -40.06 12.18 -15.84
CA MET A 194 -38.79 12.57 -16.47
C MET A 194 -37.96 13.46 -15.53
N ARG A 195 -38.57 14.48 -14.92
CA ARG A 195 -37.88 15.36 -13.96
C ARG A 195 -37.31 14.59 -12.79
N THR A 196 -38.10 13.73 -12.14
CA THR A 196 -37.61 12.86 -11.06
C THR A 196 -36.46 11.97 -11.50
N THR A 197 -36.49 11.48 -12.74
CA THR A 197 -35.40 10.65 -13.29
C THR A 197 -34.11 11.47 -13.53
N VAL A 198 -34.23 12.70 -14.02
CA VAL A 198 -33.11 13.64 -14.19
C VAL A 198 -32.51 14.05 -12.84
N ASP A 199 -33.34 14.37 -11.86
CA ASP A 199 -32.90 14.74 -10.51
C ASP A 199 -32.14 13.55 -9.88
N ARG A 200 -32.64 12.32 -10.05
CA ARG A 200 -31.94 11.10 -9.63
C ARG A 200 -30.60 10.91 -10.33
N MET A 201 -30.53 11.11 -11.63
CA MET A 201 -29.26 10.99 -12.37
C MET A 201 -28.24 12.05 -11.93
N THR A 202 -28.70 13.26 -11.61
CA THR A 202 -27.85 14.33 -11.08
C THR A 202 -27.21 13.92 -9.76
N GLY A 203 -28.02 13.39 -8.82
CA GLY A 203 -27.51 12.88 -7.54
C GLY A 203 -26.47 11.76 -7.71
N LEU A 204 -26.69 10.82 -8.65
CA LEU A 204 -25.71 9.76 -8.95
C LEU A 204 -24.37 10.31 -9.46
N VAL A 205 -24.42 11.38 -10.27
CA VAL A 205 -23.21 12.04 -10.80
C VAL A 205 -22.48 12.77 -9.69
N ASP A 206 -23.21 13.48 -8.80
CA ASP A 206 -22.62 14.17 -7.66
C ASP A 206 -21.95 13.20 -6.69
N ASP A 207 -22.58 12.05 -6.41
CA ASP A 207 -22.02 10.98 -5.58
C ASP A 207 -20.75 10.38 -6.18
N LEU A 208 -20.68 10.27 -7.50
CA LEU A 208 -19.49 9.82 -8.20
C LEU A 208 -18.33 10.83 -8.09
N PHE A 209 -18.61 12.12 -8.29
CA PHE A 209 -17.59 13.16 -8.16
C PHE A 209 -16.99 13.18 -6.75
N GLU A 210 -17.81 12.95 -5.72
CA GLU A 210 -17.33 12.80 -4.35
C GLU A 210 -16.41 11.59 -4.20
N LEU A 211 -16.85 10.42 -4.63
CA LEU A 211 -16.06 9.21 -4.48
C LEU A 211 -14.72 9.34 -5.20
N SER A 212 -14.71 10.00 -6.36
CA SER A 212 -13.47 10.36 -7.07
C SER A 212 -12.61 11.35 -6.29
N ARG A 213 -13.20 12.33 -5.59
CA ARG A 213 -12.45 13.29 -4.75
C ARG A 213 -11.85 12.61 -3.53
N LEU A 214 -12.60 11.74 -2.86
CA LEU A 214 -12.16 10.98 -1.69
C LEU A 214 -11.05 9.98 -2.04
N SER A 215 -11.10 9.42 -3.25
CA SER A 215 -10.08 8.47 -3.74
C SER A 215 -8.79 9.14 -4.25
N ALA A 216 -8.82 10.45 -4.55
CA ALA A 216 -7.65 11.19 -5.00
C ALA A 216 -6.78 11.63 -3.81
N ALA A 217 -5.46 11.79 -4.04
CA ALA A 217 -4.53 12.24 -3.01
C ALA A 217 -5.05 13.55 -2.35
N PRO A 218 -5.13 13.65 -1.00
CA PRO A 218 -5.92 14.71 -0.38
C PRO A 218 -5.33 16.09 -0.66
N PRO A 219 -6.08 17.05 -1.20
CA PRO A 219 -5.74 18.46 -1.04
C PRO A 219 -5.82 18.84 0.45
N PRO A 220 -5.14 19.91 0.90
CA PRO A 220 -5.23 20.37 2.28
C PRO A 220 -6.69 20.72 2.63
N ARG A 221 -7.31 19.91 3.50
CA ARG A 221 -8.70 20.08 3.95
C ARG A 221 -8.82 21.29 4.86
N ARG A 222 -9.93 22.02 4.76
CA ARG A 222 -10.32 23.04 5.74
C ARG A 222 -10.89 22.36 6.98
N ARG A 223 -10.02 21.70 7.75
CA ARG A 223 -10.44 21.13 9.04
C ARG A 223 -10.66 22.26 10.05
N THR A 224 -11.87 22.39 10.56
CA THR A 224 -12.26 23.31 11.63
C THR A 224 -12.84 22.52 12.80
N ALA A 225 -13.24 23.19 13.88
CA ALA A 225 -14.01 22.55 14.94
C ALA A 225 -15.49 22.50 14.50
N VAL A 226 -16.05 21.30 14.39
CA VAL A 226 -17.44 21.04 13.95
C VAL A 226 -18.21 20.40 15.10
N SER A 227 -19.37 20.97 15.45
CA SER A 227 -20.27 20.41 16.47
C SER A 227 -21.10 19.28 15.87
N LEU A 228 -20.88 18.03 16.29
CA LEU A 228 -21.70 16.92 15.80
C LEU A 228 -23.15 16.98 16.30
N ARG A 229 -23.39 17.68 17.42
CA ARG A 229 -24.75 17.97 17.90
C ARG A 229 -25.51 18.84 16.90
N GLU A 230 -24.93 20.01 16.58
CA GLU A 230 -25.56 20.97 15.66
C GLU A 230 -25.75 20.33 14.28
N LEU A 231 -24.74 19.61 13.80
CA LEU A 231 -24.81 18.88 12.53
C LEU A 231 -25.94 17.84 12.51
N ALA A 232 -26.11 17.06 13.59
CA ALA A 232 -27.20 16.08 13.67
C ALA A 232 -28.58 16.75 13.73
N GLU A 233 -28.70 17.88 14.41
CA GLU A 233 -29.93 18.68 14.49
C GLU A 233 -30.28 19.31 13.13
N ASP A 234 -29.30 19.88 12.43
CA ASP A 234 -29.45 20.47 11.10
C ASP A 234 -29.87 19.42 10.07
N VAL A 235 -29.17 18.28 10.01
CA VAL A 235 -29.52 17.18 9.09
C VAL A 235 -30.91 16.63 9.38
N ALA A 236 -31.28 16.46 10.66
CA ALA A 236 -32.62 16.01 11.02
C ALA A 236 -33.70 17.03 10.65
N GLY A 237 -33.39 18.33 10.72
CA GLY A 237 -34.26 19.42 10.28
C GLY A 237 -34.49 19.40 8.77
N GLU A 238 -33.42 19.31 7.99
CA GLU A 238 -33.46 19.29 6.52
C GLU A 238 -34.18 18.05 5.97
N THR A 239 -33.97 16.89 6.60
CA THR A 239 -34.58 15.62 6.14
C THR A 239 -35.97 15.36 6.73
N CYS A 240 -36.48 16.25 7.60
CA CYS A 240 -37.74 16.04 8.31
C CYS A 240 -38.95 15.92 7.39
N GLU A 241 -39.04 16.77 6.36
CA GLU A 241 -40.16 16.74 5.40
C GLU A 241 -40.14 15.45 4.56
N HIS A 242 -38.97 15.02 4.13
CA HIS A 242 -38.79 13.78 3.40
C HIS A 242 -39.17 12.57 4.26
N ALA A 243 -38.68 12.50 5.50
CA ALA A 243 -39.03 11.43 6.44
C ALA A 243 -40.55 11.36 6.68
N ARG A 244 -41.21 12.51 6.87
CA ARG A 244 -42.67 12.57 7.02
C ARG A 244 -43.41 12.07 5.78
N SER A 245 -42.91 12.38 4.58
CA SER A 245 -43.50 11.90 3.32
C SER A 245 -43.44 10.38 3.17
N GLU A 246 -42.41 9.75 3.75
CA GLU A 246 -42.23 8.28 3.81
C GLU A 246 -42.87 7.66 5.07
N GLY A 247 -43.51 8.46 5.93
CA GLY A 247 -44.17 7.99 7.15
C GLY A 247 -43.22 7.67 8.31
N VAL A 248 -41.99 8.17 8.29
CA VAL A 248 -40.94 7.90 9.30
C VAL A 248 -40.77 9.07 10.26
N SER A 249 -40.60 8.78 11.56
CA SER A 249 -40.28 9.79 12.58
C SER A 249 -38.77 9.93 12.79
N LEU A 250 -38.25 11.15 12.72
CA LEU A 250 -36.86 11.47 13.08
C LEU A 250 -36.78 11.97 14.52
N LYS A 251 -35.80 11.47 15.29
CA LYS A 251 -35.50 11.93 16.66
C LYS A 251 -34.01 12.14 16.83
N VAL A 252 -33.62 13.26 17.44
CA VAL A 252 -32.24 13.53 17.83
C VAL A 252 -32.13 13.43 19.36
N SER A 253 -31.11 12.74 19.84
CA SER A 253 -30.85 12.52 21.26
C SER A 253 -29.41 12.88 21.57
N THR A 254 -29.19 13.89 22.40
CA THR A 254 -27.86 14.37 22.78
C THR A 254 -27.78 14.58 24.29
N PRO A 255 -26.63 14.35 24.93
CA PRO A 255 -26.42 14.61 26.35
C PRO A 255 -26.81 16.05 26.71
N SER A 256 -27.32 16.28 27.91
CA SER A 256 -27.69 17.64 28.35
C SER A 256 -26.49 18.49 28.76
N ASP A 257 -25.33 17.88 29.00
CA ASP A 257 -24.11 18.60 29.36
C ASP A 257 -23.49 19.29 28.14
N ASP A 258 -23.17 20.57 28.34
CA ASP A 258 -22.82 21.63 27.38
C ASP A 258 -21.43 21.49 26.73
N ASP A 259 -21.04 20.26 26.40
CA ASP A 259 -19.95 20.05 25.46
C ASP A 259 -20.54 20.02 24.05
N ARG A 260 -20.09 20.94 23.19
CA ARG A 260 -20.44 21.03 21.75
C ARG A 260 -20.12 19.76 20.93
N LEU A 261 -19.74 18.65 21.58
CA LEU A 261 -19.38 17.35 20.98
C LEU A 261 -18.53 17.57 19.70
N ALA A 262 -17.51 18.41 19.86
CA ALA A 262 -16.79 18.98 18.73
C ALA A 262 -15.73 18.01 18.21
N VAL A 263 -15.65 17.88 16.89
CA VAL A 263 -14.66 17.09 16.16
C VAL A 263 -13.85 17.97 15.23
N HIS A 264 -12.67 17.52 14.83
CA HIS A 264 -11.85 18.25 13.86
C HIS A 264 -12.11 17.75 12.44
N GLY A 265 -12.80 18.55 11.62
CA GLY A 265 -13.20 18.12 10.28
C GLY A 265 -13.74 19.21 9.37
N ASP A 266 -14.11 18.80 8.17
CA ASP A 266 -14.80 19.62 7.19
C ASP A 266 -16.32 19.46 7.40
N ALA A 267 -17.01 20.56 7.68
CA ALA A 267 -18.42 20.54 8.02
C ALA A 267 -19.29 20.02 6.85
N ASP A 268 -18.97 20.40 5.62
CA ASP A 268 -19.78 20.03 4.45
C ASP A 268 -19.64 18.52 4.16
N GLU A 269 -18.42 17.99 4.28
CA GLU A 269 -18.17 16.55 4.10
C GLU A 269 -18.87 15.72 5.19
N LEU A 270 -18.76 16.14 6.45
CA LEU A 270 -19.40 15.44 7.58
C LEU A 270 -20.93 15.50 7.50
N THR A 271 -21.51 16.66 7.16
CA THR A 271 -22.95 16.81 6.96
C THR A 271 -23.43 15.83 5.90
N ARG A 272 -22.69 15.72 4.78
CA ARG A 272 -23.01 14.76 3.71
C ARG A 272 -22.95 13.31 4.16
N ALA A 273 -21.91 12.92 4.93
CA ALA A 273 -21.81 11.57 5.47
C ALA A 273 -23.04 11.22 6.33
N VAL A 274 -23.45 12.12 7.22
CA VAL A 274 -24.62 11.93 8.08
C VAL A 274 -25.92 11.94 7.29
N THR A 275 -26.09 12.83 6.31
CA THR A 275 -27.25 12.84 5.41
C THR A 275 -27.38 11.54 4.62
N ASN A 276 -26.25 10.95 4.18
CA ASN A 276 -26.26 9.64 3.51
C ASN A 276 -26.71 8.52 4.46
N LEU A 277 -26.26 8.52 5.71
CA LEU A 277 -26.72 7.55 6.71
C LEU A 277 -28.21 7.72 7.04
N VAL A 278 -28.67 8.96 7.25
CA VAL A 278 -30.07 9.27 7.56
C VAL A 278 -30.98 8.94 6.38
N GLY A 279 -30.57 9.28 5.16
CA GLY A 279 -31.31 8.93 3.95
C GLY A 279 -31.42 7.41 3.76
N ASN A 280 -30.37 6.66 4.08
CA ASN A 280 -30.40 5.20 4.10
C ASN A 280 -31.38 4.67 5.16
N ALA A 281 -31.31 5.21 6.38
CA ALA A 281 -32.19 4.83 7.49
C ALA A 281 -33.68 5.09 7.18
N ILE A 282 -34.02 6.26 6.63
CA ILE A 282 -35.40 6.60 6.23
C ILE A 282 -35.90 5.63 5.16
N ARG A 283 -35.08 5.33 4.15
CA ARG A 283 -35.43 4.43 3.04
C ARG A 283 -35.75 3.01 3.51
N HIS A 284 -35.07 2.52 4.54
CA HIS A 284 -35.16 1.13 4.97
C HIS A 284 -36.05 0.90 6.20
N THR A 285 -36.48 1.97 6.85
CA THR A 285 -37.44 1.91 7.96
C THR A 285 -38.87 1.81 7.42
N GLU A 286 -39.66 0.88 7.93
CA GLU A 286 -41.08 0.77 7.55
C GLU A 286 -41.89 2.01 7.96
N PRO A 287 -42.95 2.38 7.21
CA PRO A 287 -43.84 3.48 7.59
C PRO A 287 -44.40 3.29 9.01
N GLY A 288 -44.34 4.35 9.83
CA GLY A 288 -44.65 4.34 11.26
C GLY A 288 -43.44 4.06 12.16
N GLY A 289 -42.28 3.69 11.59
CA GLY A 289 -41.03 3.51 12.31
C GLY A 289 -40.36 4.81 12.73
N THR A 290 -39.26 4.68 13.48
CA THR A 290 -38.48 5.81 14.00
C THR A 290 -37.00 5.64 13.65
N VAL A 291 -36.40 6.70 13.11
CA VAL A 291 -34.95 6.86 12.95
C VAL A 291 -34.44 7.77 14.06
N LYS A 292 -33.45 7.28 14.81
CA LYS A 292 -32.88 8.00 15.96
C LYS A 292 -31.42 8.34 15.69
N LEU A 293 -31.07 9.61 15.76
CA LEU A 293 -29.70 10.09 15.79
C LEU A 293 -29.29 10.27 17.25
N THR A 294 -28.19 9.63 17.65
CA THR A 294 -27.60 9.81 18.98
C THR A 294 -26.18 10.31 18.82
N VAL A 295 -25.82 11.39 19.53
CA VAL A 295 -24.43 11.88 19.56
C VAL A 295 -23.94 11.80 20.99
N ASP A 296 -22.83 11.11 21.23
CA ASP A 296 -22.26 10.95 22.57
C ASP A 296 -20.73 11.01 22.53
N ARG A 297 -20.09 11.17 23.68
CA ARG A 297 -18.64 11.09 23.83
C ARG A 297 -18.27 9.77 24.50
N ASP A 298 -17.38 9.02 23.86
CA ASP A 298 -16.84 7.79 24.41
C ASP A 298 -15.80 8.07 25.52
N THR A 299 -15.48 7.07 26.35
CA THR A 299 -14.53 7.21 27.46
C THR A 299 -13.12 7.60 27.00
N ASP A 300 -12.77 7.27 25.77
CA ASP A 300 -11.48 7.60 25.15
C ASP A 300 -11.44 9.03 24.56
N GLY A 301 -12.51 9.81 24.73
CA GLY A 301 -12.63 11.18 24.25
C GLY A 301 -13.07 11.29 22.78
N ARG A 302 -13.24 10.18 22.06
CA ARG A 302 -13.84 10.15 20.72
C ARG A 302 -15.29 10.60 20.78
N VAL A 303 -15.78 11.24 19.72
CA VAL A 303 -17.18 11.62 19.60
C VAL A 303 -17.85 10.62 18.65
N ARG A 304 -18.89 9.94 19.15
CA ARG A 304 -19.68 8.96 18.42
C ARG A 304 -20.98 9.58 17.94
N LEU A 305 -21.30 9.41 16.66
CA LEU A 305 -22.63 9.67 16.10
C LEU A 305 -23.20 8.34 15.62
N ALA A 306 -24.34 7.95 16.19
CA ALA A 306 -25.07 6.74 15.83
C ALA A 306 -26.40 7.09 15.14
N VAL A 307 -26.64 6.52 13.97
CA VAL A 307 -27.94 6.54 13.28
C VAL A 307 -28.57 5.16 13.44
N THR A 308 -29.62 5.10 14.26
CA THR A 308 -30.35 3.88 14.57
C THR A 308 -31.68 3.86 13.83
N ASP A 309 -31.98 2.76 13.16
CA ASP A 309 -33.16 2.64 12.32
C ASP A 309 -33.82 1.25 12.41
N GLY A 310 -35.05 1.15 11.91
CA GLY A 310 -35.87 -0.06 11.95
C GLY A 310 -35.76 -0.92 10.69
N CYS A 311 -34.57 -1.05 10.10
CA CYS A 311 -34.27 -1.80 8.85
C CYS A 311 -34.68 -3.30 8.87
N GLY A 312 -35.06 -3.87 10.01
CA GLY A 312 -35.28 -5.31 10.20
C GLY A 312 -34.00 -6.16 10.33
N GLY A 313 -32.84 -5.52 10.50
CA GLY A 313 -31.51 -6.14 10.57
C GLY A 313 -30.83 -6.37 9.21
N ILE A 314 -29.53 -6.63 9.25
CA ILE A 314 -28.65 -6.98 8.12
C ILE A 314 -28.04 -8.37 8.40
N PRO A 315 -27.94 -9.30 7.44
CA PRO A 315 -27.25 -10.57 7.67
C PRO A 315 -25.79 -10.36 8.15
N ASP A 316 -25.33 -11.18 9.09
CA ASP A 316 -23.99 -10.98 9.70
C ASP A 316 -22.86 -11.03 8.66
N ASP A 317 -22.99 -11.88 7.62
CA ASP A 317 -22.04 -11.99 6.52
C ASP A 317 -21.97 -10.72 5.62
N ASP A 318 -22.99 -9.87 5.69
CA ASP A 318 -23.10 -8.66 4.88
C ASP A 318 -22.72 -7.38 5.64
N LEU A 319 -22.59 -7.43 6.98
CA LEU A 319 -22.28 -6.25 7.81
C LEU A 319 -20.99 -5.54 7.38
N GLU A 320 -19.96 -6.29 6.97
CA GLU A 320 -18.70 -5.70 6.49
C GLU A 320 -18.82 -5.13 5.07
N ARG A 321 -19.75 -5.69 4.27
CA ARG A 321 -19.90 -5.42 2.84
C ARG A 321 -20.89 -4.29 2.54
N VAL A 322 -21.69 -3.85 3.51
CA VAL A 322 -22.67 -2.77 3.30
C VAL A 322 -22.04 -1.45 2.87
N PHE A 323 -20.74 -1.26 3.13
CA PHE A 323 -19.98 -0.09 2.73
C PHE A 323 -19.28 -0.26 1.37
N ASP A 324 -19.39 -1.43 0.73
CA ASP A 324 -18.83 -1.67 -0.59
C ASP A 324 -19.60 -0.91 -1.67
N ILE A 325 -18.89 -0.51 -2.72
CA ILE A 325 -19.45 0.28 -3.82
C ILE A 325 -20.55 -0.52 -4.52
N GLY A 326 -21.77 0.03 -4.53
CA GLY A 326 -22.88 -0.58 -5.25
C GLY A 326 -23.45 -1.82 -4.56
N TRP A 327 -23.07 -2.09 -3.31
CA TRP A 327 -23.70 -3.15 -2.54
C TRP A 327 -25.19 -2.82 -2.36
N ARG A 328 -26.02 -3.78 -2.75
CA ARG A 328 -27.46 -3.82 -2.53
C ARG A 328 -27.70 -5.25 -2.05
N GLY A 329 -28.33 -5.42 -0.89
CA GLY A 329 -28.66 -6.75 -0.37
C GLY A 329 -29.60 -7.46 -1.33
N ASP A 330 -29.04 -8.25 -2.24
CA ASP A 330 -29.78 -8.95 -3.29
C ASP A 330 -30.46 -10.20 -2.70
N GLU A 331 -31.69 -10.42 -3.14
CA GLU A 331 -32.43 -11.70 -3.13
C GLU A 331 -33.29 -12.17 -1.93
N GLN A 332 -33.37 -11.50 -0.77
CA GLN A 332 -34.34 -11.94 0.28
C GLN A 332 -35.27 -10.89 0.89
N ARG A 333 -35.27 -9.66 0.40
CA ARG A 333 -36.30 -8.69 0.80
C ARG A 333 -37.46 -8.74 -0.18
N THR A 334 -38.27 -9.79 -0.04
CA THR A 334 -39.60 -9.83 -0.67
C THR A 334 -40.36 -8.61 -0.18
N PRO A 335 -40.78 -7.67 -1.03
CA PRO A 335 -41.79 -6.71 -0.65
C PRO A 335 -43.09 -7.52 -0.57
N THR A 336 -43.45 -7.95 0.63
CA THR A 336 -44.82 -8.40 0.87
C THR A 336 -45.71 -7.20 0.54
N SER A 337 -46.45 -7.32 -0.56
CA SER A 337 -47.41 -6.35 -1.11
C SER A 337 -46.82 -5.16 -1.89
N GLY A 338 -46.74 -5.34 -3.22
CA GLY A 338 -47.50 -4.47 -4.13
C GLY A 338 -47.00 -3.05 -4.43
N SER A 339 -45.77 -2.67 -4.05
CA SER A 339 -45.17 -1.42 -4.53
C SER A 339 -43.79 -1.68 -5.11
N SER A 340 -43.70 -1.66 -6.44
CA SER A 340 -42.48 -1.33 -7.15
C SER A 340 -42.16 0.15 -6.91
N SER A 341 -41.76 0.52 -5.69
CA SER A 341 -41.39 1.89 -5.36
C SER A 341 -39.91 2.11 -5.66
N ASN A 342 -39.67 2.85 -6.73
CA ASN A 342 -38.55 3.77 -6.94
C ASN A 342 -37.43 3.73 -5.88
N SER A 343 -36.52 2.75 -6.00
CA SER A 343 -35.31 2.64 -5.21
C SER A 343 -34.30 3.75 -5.58
N SER A 344 -34.57 4.99 -5.17
CA SER A 344 -33.76 6.20 -5.41
C SER A 344 -32.43 6.24 -4.61
N GLY A 345 -31.74 5.11 -4.46
CA GLY A 345 -30.44 5.03 -3.78
C GLY A 345 -29.41 4.33 -4.66
N GLY A 346 -28.38 5.06 -5.07
CA GLY A 346 -27.30 4.55 -5.94
C GLY A 346 -26.39 3.51 -5.30
N GLY A 347 -26.63 3.04 -4.07
CA GLY A 347 -25.67 2.15 -3.37
C GLY A 347 -24.29 2.77 -3.14
N LEU A 348 -24.15 4.09 -3.33
CA LEU A 348 -22.91 4.85 -3.14
C LEU A 348 -22.89 5.59 -1.80
N GLY A 349 -24.05 5.88 -1.21
CA GLY A 349 -24.15 6.73 -0.02
C GLY A 349 -23.36 6.22 1.18
N LEU A 350 -23.43 4.91 1.48
CA LEU A 350 -22.66 4.29 2.57
C LEU A 350 -21.15 4.26 2.27
N ALA A 351 -20.76 3.99 1.02
CA ALA A 351 -19.35 4.05 0.60
C ALA A 351 -18.77 5.47 0.71
N ILE A 352 -19.56 6.50 0.37
CA ILE A 352 -19.19 7.91 0.56
C ILE A 352 -19.06 8.23 2.04
N ALA A 353 -20.02 7.81 2.88
CA ALA A 353 -19.95 8.03 4.32
C ALA A 353 -18.67 7.42 4.91
N ARG A 354 -18.32 6.18 4.51
CA ARG A 354 -17.07 5.52 4.89
C ARG A 354 -15.84 6.31 4.44
N GLY A 355 -15.77 6.70 3.17
CA GLY A 355 -14.64 7.46 2.65
C GLY A 355 -14.47 8.81 3.35
N VAL A 356 -15.56 9.52 3.66
CA VAL A 356 -15.51 10.76 4.45
C VAL A 356 -14.98 10.48 5.86
N VAL A 357 -15.54 9.51 6.58
CA VAL A 357 -15.16 9.22 7.97
C VAL A 357 -13.71 8.77 8.10
N GLU A 358 -13.27 7.83 7.25
CA GLU A 358 -11.88 7.35 7.25
C GLU A 358 -10.89 8.49 6.95
N SER A 359 -11.29 9.40 6.06
CA SER A 359 -10.46 10.55 5.71
C SER A 359 -10.39 11.65 6.78
N HIS A 360 -11.27 11.56 7.79
CA HIS A 360 -11.25 12.32 9.03
C HIS A 360 -10.58 11.56 10.17
N GLU A 361 -9.86 10.48 9.88
CA GLU A 361 -9.20 9.62 10.88
C GLU A 361 -10.19 8.97 11.87
N GLY A 362 -11.45 8.86 11.45
CA GLY A 362 -12.50 8.17 12.16
C GLY A 362 -12.70 6.73 11.72
N THR A 363 -13.63 6.05 12.37
CA THR A 363 -14.10 4.71 12.01
C THR A 363 -15.60 4.72 11.82
N ILE A 364 -16.08 3.97 10.83
CA ILE A 364 -17.51 3.75 10.62
C ILE A 364 -17.80 2.25 10.76
N GLY A 365 -18.93 1.91 11.37
CA GLY A 365 -19.36 0.54 11.57
C GLY A 365 -20.88 0.41 11.49
N VAL A 366 -21.33 -0.84 11.43
CA VAL A 366 -22.75 -1.18 11.53
C VAL A 366 -22.91 -2.34 12.50
N THR A 367 -23.91 -2.26 13.37
CA THR A 367 -24.27 -3.32 14.30
C THR A 367 -25.77 -3.57 14.23
N ASN A 368 -26.17 -4.84 14.22
CA ASN A 368 -27.59 -5.19 14.36
C ASN A 368 -28.07 -4.93 15.78
N ILE A 369 -29.27 -4.37 15.88
CA ILE A 369 -30.00 -4.23 17.14
C ILE A 369 -31.35 -4.94 17.03
N ASP A 370 -32.05 -5.11 18.14
CA ASP A 370 -33.38 -5.73 18.15
C ASP A 370 -34.34 -4.99 17.21
N GLY A 371 -34.68 -5.63 16.08
CA GLY A 371 -35.58 -5.10 15.06
C GLY A 371 -34.98 -4.04 14.13
N GLY A 372 -33.65 -3.84 14.14
CA GLY A 372 -33.04 -2.72 13.43
C GLY A 372 -31.52 -2.79 13.24
N CYS A 373 -30.95 -1.65 12.85
CA CYS A 373 -29.54 -1.46 12.56
C CYS A 373 -29.06 -0.19 13.25
N ALA A 374 -27.81 -0.16 13.70
CA ALA A 374 -27.14 1.04 14.19
C ALA A 374 -25.87 1.28 13.36
N PHE A 375 -25.87 2.36 12.57
CA PHE A 375 -24.69 2.84 11.87
C PHE A 375 -23.95 3.83 12.77
N GLU A 376 -22.71 3.53 13.11
CA GLU A 376 -21.93 4.27 14.09
C GLU A 376 -20.71 4.91 13.41
N ILE A 377 -20.51 6.21 13.64
CA ILE A 377 -19.34 6.98 13.23
C ILE A 377 -18.60 7.41 14.49
N ASP A 378 -17.33 7.03 14.63
CA ASP A 378 -16.44 7.51 15.69
C ASP A 378 -15.40 8.45 15.09
N LEU A 379 -15.36 9.70 15.58
CA LEU A 379 -14.42 10.72 15.11
C LEU A 379 -13.48 11.16 16.24
N PRO A 380 -12.23 11.50 15.91
CA PRO A 380 -11.29 12.01 16.89
C PRO A 380 -11.78 13.38 17.43
N PRO A 381 -11.57 13.66 18.74
CA PRO A 381 -11.91 14.95 19.30
C PRO A 381 -11.06 16.06 18.69
N VAL A 382 -11.53 17.31 18.82
CA VAL A 382 -10.68 18.48 18.53
C VAL A 382 -9.41 18.38 19.38
N PRO A 383 -8.20 18.50 18.77
CA PRO A 383 -6.96 18.53 19.53
C PRO A 383 -7.04 19.66 20.55
N THR A 384 -6.97 19.34 21.84
CA THR A 384 -6.81 20.34 22.89
C THR A 384 -5.41 20.92 22.73
N GLY A 385 -5.28 21.96 21.90
CA GLY A 385 -4.04 22.71 21.79
C GLY A 385 -3.69 23.24 23.17
N SER A 386 -2.52 22.84 23.67
CA SER A 386 -1.89 23.45 24.82
C SER A 386 -1.80 24.96 24.57
N SER A 387 -2.66 25.72 25.23
CA SER A 387 -2.45 27.15 25.41
C SER A 387 -1.20 27.30 26.29
N SER A 388 -0.05 27.47 25.64
CA SER A 388 1.19 27.95 26.27
C SER A 388 1.26 29.46 26.20
#